data_AF-A0A820LVL1-F1
#
_entry.id   AF-A0A820LVL1-F1
#
_cell.length_a   1.000
_cell.length_b   1.000
_cell.length_c   1.000
_cell.angle_alpha   90.00
_cell.angle_beta   90.00
_cell.angle_gamma   90.00
#
_symmetry.space_group_name_H-M   'P 1'
#
loop_
_entity.id
_entity.type
_entity.pdbx_description
1 polymer ?
#
loop_
_entity_poly.entity_id
_entity_poly.type
_entity_poly.pdbx_seq_one_letter_code
_entity_poly.pdbx_strand_id
1 'polypeptide(L)'
;MLSNEEYQDTKRQLNNITSTGKSRQKIRTTLLEKLKEHEYATKFIPFEPLPHAQFFINRTTTEPILQQIIKAVTTSTEFTIDTESLYICA
;
A
#
# COMPACT_ATOMS: atom_id res chain seq x y z
N MET A 1 3.35 -7.46 -12.90
CA MET A 1 4.04 -8.51 -12.13
C MET A 1 4.54 -9.54 -13.13
N LEU A 2 5.84 -9.89 -13.12
CA LEU A 2 6.39 -10.88 -14.08
C LEU A 2 5.79 -12.27 -13.85
N SER A 3 5.56 -13.01 -14.93
CA SER A 3 5.32 -14.45 -14.88
C SER A 3 6.59 -15.21 -14.46
N ASN A 4 6.45 -16.47 -14.03
CA ASN A 4 7.59 -17.27 -13.57
C ASN A 4 8.63 -17.47 -14.70
N GLU A 5 8.19 -17.66 -15.95
CA GLU A 5 9.07 -17.80 -17.10
C GLU A 5 9.85 -16.52 -17.38
N GLU A 6 9.18 -15.37 -17.37
CA GLU A 6 9.81 -14.05 -17.55
C GLU A 6 10.82 -13.73 -16.43
N TYR A 7 10.52 -14.12 -15.19
CA TYR A 7 11.41 -13.91 -14.05
C TYR A 7 12.71 -14.72 -14.19
N GLN A 8 12.61 -16.00 -14.58
CA GLN A 8 13.78 -16.85 -14.78
C GLN A 8 14.61 -16.39 -15.97
N ASP A 9 13.96 -15.95 -17.06
CA ASP A 9 14.68 -15.42 -18.22
C ASP A 9 15.41 -14.11 -17.90
N THR A 10 14.76 -13.19 -17.17
CA THR A 10 15.36 -11.93 -16.71
C THR A 10 16.60 -12.19 -15.82
N LYS A 11 16.54 -13.18 -14.92
CA LYS A 11 17.69 -13.63 -14.12
C LYS A 11 18.83 -14.18 -14.97
N ARG A 12 18.50 -15.02 -15.95
CA ARG A 12 19.49 -15.59 -16.88
C ARG A 12 20.18 -14.49 -17.69
N GLN A 13 19.41 -13.52 -18.21
CA GLN A 13 19.95 -12.38 -18.94
C GLN A 13 20.89 -11.54 -18.08
N LEU A 14 20.54 -11.27 -16.82
CA LEU A 14 21.39 -10.53 -15.88
C LEU A 14 22.74 -11.23 -15.65
N ASN A 15 22.73 -12.54 -15.45
CA ASN A 15 23.93 -13.36 -15.21
C ASN A 15 24.85 -13.41 -16.44
N ASN A 16 24.28 -13.32 -17.64
CA ASN A 16 25.04 -13.34 -18.90
C ASN A 16 25.73 -12.01 -19.23
N ILE A 17 25.48 -10.92 -18.47
CA ILE A 17 26.14 -9.63 -18.66
C ILE A 17 27.49 -9.63 -17.93
N THR A 18 28.55 -10.03 -18.63
CA THR A 18 29.92 -10.17 -18.09
C THR A 18 30.84 -8.97 -18.36
N SER A 19 30.40 -7.93 -19.08
CA SER A 19 31.26 -6.82 -19.55
C SER A 19 30.77 -5.42 -19.15
N THR A 20 31.71 -4.55 -18.79
CA THR A 20 31.56 -3.20 -18.20
C THR A 20 31.48 -2.05 -19.23
N GLY A 21 30.82 -2.27 -20.37
CA GLY A 21 30.50 -1.18 -21.30
C GLY A 21 29.34 -0.31 -20.78
N LYS A 22 29.39 1.02 -20.97
CA LYS A 22 28.34 1.97 -20.52
C LYS A 22 26.92 1.56 -20.94
N SER A 23 26.76 1.03 -22.16
CA SER A 23 25.48 0.51 -22.67
C SER A 23 24.98 -0.73 -21.89
N ARG A 24 25.89 -1.67 -21.60
CA ARG A 24 25.56 -2.89 -20.82
C ARG A 24 25.26 -2.57 -19.36
N GLN A 25 25.87 -1.52 -18.81
CA GLN A 25 25.56 -1.03 -17.47
C GLN A 25 24.10 -0.57 -17.36
N LYS A 26 23.61 0.19 -18.35
CA LYS A 26 22.21 0.64 -18.38
C LYS A 26 21.23 -0.55 -18.45
N ILE A 27 21.51 -1.52 -19.32
CA ILE A 27 20.71 -2.74 -19.45
C ILE A 27 20.68 -3.51 -18.12
N ARG A 28 21.83 -3.66 -17.46
CA ARG A 28 21.94 -4.32 -16.16
C ARG A 28 21.08 -3.61 -15.10
N THR A 29 21.15 -2.28 -15.03
CA THR A 29 20.33 -1.50 -14.08
C THR A 29 18.84 -1.71 -14.31
N THR A 30 18.39 -1.64 -15.57
CA THR A 30 16.97 -1.86 -15.91
C THR A 30 16.49 -3.28 -15.55
N LEU A 31 17.30 -4.31 -15.77
CA LEU A 31 16.96 -5.68 -15.38
C LEU A 31 16.88 -5.83 -13.86
N LEU A 32 17.77 -5.19 -13.10
CA LEU A 32 17.74 -5.17 -11.65
C LEU A 32 16.49 -4.48 -11.11
N GLU A 33 16.11 -3.32 -11.68
CA GLU A 33 14.90 -2.60 -11.30
C GLU A 33 13.65 -3.47 -11.49
N LYS A 34 13.51 -4.13 -12.65
CA LYS A 34 12.40 -5.05 -12.92
C LYS A 34 12.32 -6.21 -11.92
N LEU A 35 13.46 -6.81 -11.56
CA LEU A 35 13.50 -7.89 -10.57
C LEU A 35 13.09 -7.39 -9.18
N LYS A 36 13.55 -6.18 -8.81
CA LYS A 36 13.22 -5.52 -7.55
C LYS A 36 11.72 -5.21 -7.47
N GLU A 37 11.12 -4.67 -8.53
CA GLU A 37 9.68 -4.41 -8.63
C GLU A 37 8.86 -5.70 -8.50
N HIS A 38 9.29 -6.79 -9.14
CA HIS A 38 8.65 -8.09 -8.98
C HIS A 38 8.74 -8.61 -7.54
N GLU A 39 9.89 -8.45 -6.87
CA GLU A 39 10.04 -8.80 -5.46
C GLU A 39 9.13 -7.96 -4.55
N TYR A 40 9.00 -6.66 -4.80
CA TYR A 40 8.05 -5.82 -4.07
C TYR A 40 6.60 -6.27 -4.32
N ALA A 41 6.23 -6.53 -5.57
CA ALA A 41 4.86 -6.94 -5.90
C ALA A 41 4.50 -8.34 -5.36
N THR A 42 5.47 -9.23 -5.17
CA THR A 42 5.27 -10.57 -4.60
C THR A 42 5.31 -10.58 -3.07
N LYS A 43 6.17 -9.78 -2.46
CA LYS A 43 6.42 -9.78 -1.01
C LYS A 43 5.37 -8.99 -0.23
N PHE A 44 4.84 -7.93 -0.84
CA PHE A 44 3.83 -7.10 -0.20
C PHE A 44 2.46 -7.54 -0.69
N ILE A 45 1.60 -7.94 0.26
CA ILE A 45 0.19 -8.18 -0.02
C ILE A 45 -0.35 -6.88 -0.64
N PRO A 46 -1.10 -6.92 -1.76
CA PRO A 46 -1.77 -5.75 -2.28
C PRO A 46 -2.52 -5.07 -1.14
N PHE A 47 -2.41 -3.75 -1.02
CA PHE A 47 -3.20 -3.02 -0.04
C PHE A 47 -4.68 -3.27 -0.35
N GLU A 48 -5.30 -4.21 0.38
CA GLU A 48 -6.74 -4.35 0.39
C GLU A 48 -7.25 -3.24 1.32
N PRO A 49 -8.07 -2.30 0.81
CA PRO A 49 -8.72 -1.37 1.71
C PRO A 49 -9.51 -2.19 2.71
N LEU A 50 -9.17 -2.05 3.99
CA LEU A 50 -9.93 -2.67 5.08
C LEU A 50 -11.40 -2.31 4.88
N PRO A 51 -12.34 -3.25 5.09
CA PRO A 51 -13.76 -2.95 4.98
C PRO A 51 -14.13 -1.87 6.01
N HIS A 52 -14.11 -0.61 5.59
CA HIS A 52 -14.53 0.51 6.42
C HIS A 52 -16.06 0.46 6.53
N ALA A 53 -16.57 0.02 7.67
CA ALA A 53 -17.98 0.16 7.99
C ALA A 53 -18.26 1.63 8.30
N GLN A 54 -18.99 2.31 7.41
CA GLN A 54 -19.50 3.66 7.69
C GLN A 54 -20.67 3.56 8.67
N PHE A 55 -20.47 4.05 9.89
CA PHE A 55 -21.56 4.20 10.85
C PHE A 55 -22.17 5.59 10.71
N PHE A 56 -23.44 5.65 10.30
CA PHE A 56 -24.20 6.89 10.27
C PHE A 56 -24.71 7.22 11.68
N ILE A 57 -24.07 8.20 12.31
CA ILE A 57 -24.61 8.85 13.50
C ILE A 57 -25.80 9.72 13.04
N ASN A 58 -27.01 9.30 13.36
CA ASN A 58 -28.22 10.03 12.97
C ASN A 58 -28.62 11.08 14.03
N ARG A 59 -29.61 11.92 13.71
CA ARG A 59 -30.13 12.98 14.60
C ARG A 59 -30.74 12.48 15.91
N THR A 60 -30.97 11.17 16.05
CA THR A 60 -31.48 10.55 17.28
C THR A 60 -30.38 10.03 18.19
N THR A 61 -29.11 10.12 17.77
CA THR A 61 -27.97 9.76 18.62
C THR A 61 -27.87 10.77 19.75
N THR A 62 -28.02 10.30 20.99
CA THR A 62 -27.96 11.15 22.16
C THR A 62 -26.50 11.47 22.52
N GLU A 63 -26.29 12.62 23.18
CA GLU A 63 -24.97 13.05 23.64
C GLU A 63 -24.20 11.99 24.47
N PRO A 64 -24.84 11.21 25.37
CA PRO A 64 -24.15 10.14 26.09
C PRO A 64 -23.61 9.04 25.16
N ILE A 65 -24.36 8.68 24.11
CA ILE A 65 -23.95 7.66 23.14
C ILE A 65 -22.76 8.18 22.32
N LEU A 66 -22.80 9.45 21.90
CA LEU A 66 -21.68 10.11 21.23
C LEU A 66 -20.40 10.08 22.06
N GLN A 67 -20.49 10.41 23.35
CA GLN A 67 -19.31 10.38 24.23
C GLN A 67 -18.74 8.96 24.40
N GLN A 68 -19.59 7.93 24.46
CA GLN A 68 -19.13 6.55 24.51
C GLN A 68 -18.45 6.10 23.22
N ILE A 69 -18.97 6.50 22.06
CA ILE A 69 -18.37 6.21 20.74
C ILE A 69 -17.00 6.91 20.63
N ILE A 70 -16.92 8.20 20.95
CA ILE A 70 -15.65 8.95 20.93
C ILE A 70 -14.63 8.29 21.85
N LYS A 71 -15.04 7.90 23.07
CA LYS A 71 -14.17 7.22 24.00
C LYS A 71 -13.66 5.90 23.42
N ALA A 72 -14.53 5.05 22.89
CA ALA A 72 -14.15 3.77 22.30
C ALA A 72 -13.16 3.93 21.13
N VAL A 73 -13.40 4.92 20.27
CA VAL A 73 -12.53 5.24 19.13
C VAL A 73 -11.18 5.77 19.59
N THR A 74 -11.13 6.71 20.54
CA THR A 74 -9.87 7.27 21.06
C THR A 74 -9.01 6.24 21.81
N THR A 75 -9.62 5.20 22.37
CA THR A 75 -8.90 4.14 23.10
C THR A 75 -8.38 3.01 22.21
N SER A 76 -8.80 2.95 20.95
CA SER A 76 -8.43 1.88 20.03
C SER A 76 -7.46 2.40 18.97
N THR A 77 -6.47 1.58 18.61
CA THR A 77 -5.53 1.86 17.51
C THR A 77 -6.13 1.52 16.14
N GLU A 78 -7.33 0.92 16.11
CA GLU A 78 -7.97 0.41 14.89
C GLU A 78 -8.90 1.43 14.24
N PHE A 79 -9.19 2.54 14.91
CA PHE A 79 -10.09 3.58 14.41
C PHE A 79 -9.34 4.90 14.27
N THR A 80 -9.69 5.65 13.22
CA THR A 80 -9.21 7.02 13.01
C THR A 80 -10.43 7.94 12.93
N ILE A 81 -10.38 9.06 13.66
CA ILE A 81 -11.38 10.11 13.55
C ILE A 81 -10.85 11.09 12.51
N ASP A 82 -11.54 11.20 11.38
CA ASP A 82 -11.31 12.29 10.45
C ASP A 82 -11.89 13.59 11.04
N THR A 83 -11.01 14.45 11.54
CA THR A 83 -11.36 15.75 12.10
C THR A 83 -11.38 16.86 11.05
N GLU A 84 -10.96 16.60 9.80
CA GLU A 84 -10.99 17.61 8.73
C GLU A 84 -12.44 17.93 8.30
N SER A 85 -13.34 16.95 8.43
CA SER A 85 -14.77 17.09 8.14
C SER A 85 -15.53 18.00 9.13
N LEU A 86 -14.94 18.41 10.26
CA LEU A 86 -15.57 19.31 11.24
C LEU A 86 -15.64 20.78 10.78
N TYR A 87 -14.87 21.16 9.74
CA TYR A 87 -14.83 22.53 9.23
C TYR A 87 -15.80 22.81 8.07
N ILE A 88 -16.79 21.93 7.82
CA ILE A 88 -17.78 22.10 6.72
C ILE A 88 -18.99 22.98 7.13
N CYS A 89 -18.95 23.65 8.28
CA CYS A 89 -19.92 24.71 8.63
C CYS A 89 -19.20 26.05 8.77
N ALA A 90 -19.04 26.74 7.63
CA ALA A 90 -18.84 28.18 7.56
C ALA A 90 -20.18 28.86 7.25
#